data_AF-A0A3J8SWD9-F1
#
_entry.id   AF-A0A3J8SWD9-F1
#
_cell.length_a   1.000
_cell.length_b   1.000
_cell.length_c   1.000
_cell.angle_alpha   90.00
_cell.angle_beta   90.00
_cell.angle_gamma   90.00
#
_symmetry.space_group_name_H-M   'P 1'
#
loop_
_entity.id
_entity.type
_entity.pdbx_description
1 polymer ?
#
loop_
_entity_poly.entity_id
_entity_poly.type
_entity_poly.pdbx_seq_one_letter_code
_entity_poly.pdbx_strand_id
1 'polypeptide(L)' 'MANVEASWCVSLIVECPSCGEVMDLTESDDVLDGTFCTALENEKNYPVECHECGNYFTCDFAY' A
#
# COMPACT_ATOMS: atom_id res chain seq x y z
N MET A 1 11.21 -25.52 -25.27
CA MET A 1 10.20 -24.52 -24.88
C MET A 1 10.96 -23.29 -24.41
N ALA A 2 10.59 -22.10 -24.87
CA ALA A 2 11.20 -20.87 -24.36
C ALA A 2 10.73 -20.66 -22.91
N ASN A 3 11.66 -20.30 -22.02
CA ASN A 3 11.29 -19.76 -20.70
C ASN A 3 10.76 -18.35 -20.94
N VAL A 4 9.44 -18.20 -20.89
CA VAL A 4 8.78 -16.89 -21.02
C VAL A 4 8.31 -16.49 -19.63
N GLU A 5 8.76 -15.33 -19.16
CA GLU A 5 8.38 -14.74 -17.89
C GLU A 5 7.55 -13.48 -18.15
N ALA A 6 6.46 -13.32 -17.40
CA ALA A 6 5.66 -12.10 -17.36
C ALA A 6 5.63 -11.61 -15.90
N SER A 7 6.09 -10.39 -15.68
CA SER A 7 6.24 -9.80 -14.34
C SER A 7 5.51 -8.47 -14.28
N TRP A 8 4.79 -8.23 -13.19
CA TRP A 8 4.07 -6.99 -12.89
C TRP A 8 4.29 -6.63 -11.42
N CYS A 9 4.15 -5.35 -11.08
CA CYS A 9 4.35 -4.81 -9.74
C CYS A 9 3.27 -3.77 -9.45
N VAL A 10 2.71 -3.78 -8.24
CA VAL A 10 1.76 -2.80 -7.71
C VAL A 10 2.29 -2.35 -6.35
N SER A 11 2.25 -1.05 -6.11
CA SER A 11 2.66 -0.41 -4.86
C SER A 11 1.62 0.63 -4.46
N LEU A 12 1.39 0.80 -3.17
CA LEU A 12 0.45 1.76 -2.61
C LEU A 12 1.22 2.67 -1.65
N ILE A 13 1.73 3.76 -2.20
CA ILE A 13 2.69 4.62 -1.49
C ILE A 13 1.98 5.71 -0.70
N VAL A 14 2.39 5.87 0.56
CA VAL A 14 1.95 6.98 1.42
C VAL A 14 3.15 7.60 2.13
N GLU A 15 3.10 8.93 2.32
CA GLU A 15 4.10 9.67 3.10
C GLU A 15 3.55 9.97 4.50
N CYS A 16 4.33 9.69 5.54
CA CYS A 16 3.96 10.03 6.91
C CYS A 16 3.95 11.56 7.09
N PRO A 17 2.84 12.17 7.50
CA PRO A 17 2.76 13.63 7.67
C PRO A 17 3.61 14.16 8.85
N SER A 18 4.13 13.28 9.72
CA SER A 18 4.91 13.67 10.90
C SER A 18 6.42 13.66 10.64
N CYS A 19 6.95 12.58 10.04
CA CYS A 19 8.40 12.42 9.83
C CYS A 19 8.83 12.43 8.35
N GLY A 20 7.89 12.39 7.40
CA GLY A 20 8.18 12.33 5.96
C GLY A 20 8.59 10.94 5.46
N GLU A 21 8.48 9.90 6.30
CA GLU A 21 8.81 8.53 5.89
C GLU A 21 7.86 8.04 4.80
N VAL A 22 8.40 7.40 3.77
CA VAL A 22 7.65 6.89 2.63
C VAL A 22 7.44 5.40 2.81
N MET A 23 6.18 4.97 2.81
CA MET A 23 5.80 3.60 3.13
C MET A 23 4.98 3.00 1.98
N ASP A 24 5.22 1.72 1.68
CA ASP A 24 4.40 0.95 0.76
C ASP A 24 3.39 0.12 1.56
N LEU A 25 2.12 0.51 1.48
CA LEU A 25 1.03 -0.17 2.19
C LEU A 25 0.74 -1.57 1.63
N THR A 26 1.24 -1.90 0.43
CA THR A 26 1.09 -3.27 -0.13
C THR A 26 1.95 -4.31 0.57
N GLU A 27 2.93 -3.90 1.37
CA GLU A 27 3.71 -4.81 2.21
C GLU A 27 2.89 -5.34 3.41
N SER A 28 1.72 -4.76 3.68
CA SER A 28 0.80 -5.24 4.70
C SER A 28 -0.16 -6.30 4.14
N ASP A 29 -0.24 -7.43 4.83
CA ASP A 29 -1.21 -8.50 4.55
C ASP A 29 -2.67 -8.01 4.64
N ASP A 30 -2.92 -6.91 5.37
CA ASP A 30 -4.26 -6.30 5.49
C ASP A 30 -4.72 -5.58 4.21
N VAL A 31 -3.79 -5.23 3.33
CA VAL A 31 -4.07 -4.51 2.08
C VAL A 31 -4.14 -5.47 0.88
N LEU A 32 -3.37 -6.57 0.93
CA LEU A 32 -3.33 -7.58 -0.12
C LEU A 32 -3.62 -8.99 0.43
N ASP A 33 -4.82 -9.52 0.16
CA ASP A 33 -5.21 -10.91 0.45
C ASP A 33 -4.57 -11.94 -0.52
N GLY A 34 -3.56 -11.57 -1.30
CA GLY A 34 -2.82 -12.46 -2.22
C GLY A 34 -3.64 -13.16 -3.33
N THR A 35 -4.96 -12.95 -3.37
CA THR A 35 -5.89 -13.69 -4.24
C THR A 35 -6.41 -12.81 -5.37
N PHE A 36 -6.68 -11.53 -5.09
CA PHE A 36 -7.08 -10.52 -6.10
C PHE A 36 -6.57 -9.13 -5.70
N CYS A 37 -5.85 -8.44 -6.59
CA CYS A 37 -5.68 -6.99 -6.53
C CYS A 37 -6.86 -6.34 -7.25
N THR A 38 -8.01 -6.22 -6.59
CA THR A 38 -8.99 -5.23 -7.02
C THR A 38 -8.48 -3.88 -6.56
N ALA A 39 -8.45 -2.88 -7.45
CA ALA A 39 -8.39 -1.50 -6.99
C ALA A 39 -9.53 -1.35 -5.98
N LEU A 40 -9.21 -1.15 -4.70
CA LEU A 40 -10.20 -0.74 -3.71
C LEU A 40 -10.60 0.67 -4.14
N GLU A 41 -11.52 0.73 -5.10
CA GLU A 41 -12.01 1.97 -5.66
C GLU A 41 -12.65 2.74 -4.51
N ASN A 42 -11.89 3.68 -3.95
CA ASN A 42 -12.29 4.64 -2.92
C ASN A 42 -12.34 4.11 -1.46
N GLU A 43 -11.36 3.33 -1.01
CA GLU A 43 -11.16 3.16 0.44
C GLU A 43 -10.85 4.54 1.05
N LYS A 44 -11.63 4.96 2.04
CA LYS A 44 -11.50 6.27 2.68
C LYS A 44 -11.20 6.13 4.15
N ASN A 45 -10.38 7.04 4.66
CA ASN A 45 -9.93 7.06 6.05
C ASN A 45 -9.25 5.74 6.48
N TYR A 46 -8.53 5.09 5.58
CA TYR A 46 -7.76 3.88 5.90
C TYR A 46 -6.74 4.21 6.99
N PRO A 47 -6.75 3.50 8.14
CA PRO A 47 -5.85 3.77 9.24
C PRO A 47 -4.43 3.30 8.93
N VAL A 48 -3.44 4.15 9.19
CA VAL A 48 -2.02 3.85 8.99
C VAL A 48 -1.24 4.21 10.25
N GLU A 49 -0.34 3.32 10.65
CA GLU A 49 0.69 3.56 11.66
C GLU A 49 2.05 3.68 10.97
N CYS A 50 2.76 4.78 11.21
CA CYS A 50 4.12 4.93 10.68
C CYS A 50 5.10 4.05 11.46
N HIS A 51 5.79 3.13 10.77
CA HIS A 51 6.76 2.24 11.41
C HIS A 51 8.01 2.95 11.96
N GLU A 52 8.32 4.16 11.49
CA GLU A 52 9.52 4.91 11.90
C GLU A 52 9.27 5.74 13.16
N CYS A 53 8.17 6.51 13.18
CA CYS A 53 7.88 7.44 14.28
C CYS A 53 6.68 7.04 15.17
N GLY A 54 5.95 5.98 14.82
CA GLY A 54 4.76 5.52 15.54
C GLY A 54 3.55 6.45 15.42
N ASN A 55 3.57 7.42 14.51
CA ASN A 55 2.45 8.33 14.30
C ASN A 55 1.27 7.61 13.63
N TYR A 56 0.08 7.79 14.18
CA TYR A 56 -1.18 7.30 13.61
C TYR A 56 -1.85 8.38 12.75
N PHE A 57 -2.25 8.02 11.54
CA PHE A 57 -2.96 8.90 10.62
C PHE A 57 -3.89 8.10 9.70
N THR A 58 -4.71 8.81 8.92
CA THR A 58 -5.60 8.18 7.93
C THR A 58 -5.24 8.63 6.52
N CYS A 59 -5.45 7.76 5.53
CA CYS A 59 -5.29 8.11 4.12
C CYS A 59 -6.51 7.66 3.30
N ASP A 60 -6.74 8.34 2.19
CA ASP A 60 -7.74 7.95 1.19
C ASP A 60 -6.99 7.30 0.02
N PHE A 61 -7.44 6.13 -0.43
CA PHE A 61 -6.84 5.47 -1.59
C PHE A 61 -7.31 6.20 -2.86
N ALA A 62 -6.34 6.67 -3.63
CA ALA A 62 -6.55 7.38 -4.90
C ALA A 62 -5.75 6.71 -6.02
N TYR A 63 -6.30 6.74 -7.24
CA TYR A 63 -5.67 6.22 -8.46
C TYR A 63 -5.11 7.35 -9.33
#